data_AF-A0A7W4B4A3-F1
#
_entry.id   AF-A0A7W4B4A3-F1
#
_cell.length_a   1.000
_cell.length_b   1.000
_cell.length_c   1.000
_cell.angle_alpha   90.00
_cell.angle_beta   90.00
_cell.angle_gamma   90.00
#
_symmetry.space_group_name_H-M   'P 1'
#
loop_
_entity.id
_entity.type
_entity.pdbx_description
1 polymer ?
#
loop_
_entity_poly.entity_id
_entity_poly.type
_entity_poly.pdbx_seq_one_letter_code
_entity_poly.pdbx_strand_id
1 'polypeptide(L)'
;MLGKSITELSINDCHTRELCLKLIELLSDDEVLQVESATHAHNDLDSHLKESIAKDENFYSAAELELIIDLIGKLSAKIEYAKQQVAEKIISKQKSNNAVNQYKANS
;
A
#
# COMPACT_ATOMS: atom_id res chain seq x y z
N MET A 1 -20.81 -5.62 -1.51
CA MET A 1 -20.99 -4.97 -2.83
C MET A 1 -19.92 -3.90 -3.00
N LEU A 2 -18.74 -4.27 -3.48
CA LEU A 2 -17.71 -3.32 -3.94
C LEU A 2 -17.83 -3.20 -5.47
N GLY A 3 -18.97 -2.66 -5.90
CA GLY A 3 -19.29 -2.40 -7.31
C GLY A 3 -19.37 -0.91 -7.61
N LYS A 4 -18.69 -0.07 -6.81
CA LYS A 4 -18.59 1.36 -7.12
C LYS A 4 -17.45 1.56 -8.12
N SER A 5 -17.85 1.48 -9.39
CA SER A 5 -17.27 2.13 -10.55
C SER A 5 -15.82 2.61 -10.42
N ILE A 6 -14.96 1.90 -11.15
CA ILE A 6 -13.63 2.28 -11.64
C ILE A 6 -13.64 3.64 -12.43
N THR A 7 -14.77 4.35 -12.46
CA THR A 7 -15.11 5.34 -13.50
C THR A 7 -15.03 6.81 -13.09
N GLU A 8 -14.77 7.19 -11.83
CA GLU A 8 -14.74 8.62 -11.46
C GLU A 8 -13.64 9.00 -10.46
N LEU A 9 -12.42 8.47 -10.63
CA LEU A 9 -11.28 9.16 -10.05
C LEU A 9 -11.12 10.48 -10.80
N SER A 10 -11.36 11.61 -10.12
CA SER A 10 -11.23 12.97 -10.69
C SER A 10 -9.77 13.36 -10.88
N ILE A 11 -9.01 12.52 -11.58
CA ILE A 11 -7.62 12.75 -12.02
C ILE A 11 -7.64 12.82 -13.54
N ASN A 12 -7.21 13.93 -14.13
CA ASN A 12 -7.25 14.20 -15.56
C ASN A 12 -6.22 13.39 -16.33
N ASP A 13 -5.01 13.28 -15.80
CA ASP A 13 -3.94 12.50 -16.41
C ASP A 13 -4.27 11.00 -16.38
N CYS A 14 -4.32 10.38 -17.56
CA CYS A 14 -4.73 8.99 -17.70
C CYS A 14 -3.76 8.04 -17.00
N HIS A 15 -2.45 8.31 -17.05
CA HIS A 15 -1.45 7.44 -16.46
C HIS A 15 -1.48 7.51 -14.93
N THR A 16 -1.57 8.73 -14.37
CA THR A 16 -1.78 8.93 -12.93
C THR A 16 -3.05 8.22 -12.47
N ARG A 17 -4.14 8.33 -13.22
CA ARG A 17 -5.40 7.65 -12.91
C ARG A 17 -5.25 6.13 -12.86
N GLU A 18 -4.57 5.54 -13.85
CA GLU A 18 -4.29 4.10 -13.88
C GLU A 18 -3.46 3.64 -12.68
N LEU A 19 -2.40 4.38 -12.34
CA LEU A 19 -1.55 4.07 -11.18
C LEU A 19 -2.34 4.18 -9.87
N CYS A 20 -3.18 5.20 -9.71
CA CYS A 20 -4.05 5.33 -8.55
C CYS A 20 -5.10 4.21 -8.47
N LEU A 21 -5.65 3.76 -9.60
CA LEU A 21 -6.59 2.62 -9.62
C LEU A 21 -5.91 1.32 -9.17
N LYS A 22 -4.68 1.05 -9.62
CA LYS A 22 -3.89 -0.10 -9.14
C LYS A 22 -3.69 -0.06 -7.63
N LEU A 23 -3.42 1.14 -7.07
CA LEU A 23 -3.33 1.30 -5.61
C LEU A 23 -4.66 1.01 -4.91
N ILE A 24 -5.79 1.46 -5.45
CA ILE A 24 -7.11 1.19 -4.89
C ILE A 24 -7.43 -0.30 -4.89
N GLU A 25 -7.06 -1.04 -5.94
CA GLU A 25 -7.22 -2.49 -6.00
C GLU A 25 -6.44 -3.17 -4.86
N LEU A 26 -5.17 -2.77 -4.66
CA LEU A 26 -4.33 -3.28 -3.56
C LEU A 26 -4.87 -2.89 -2.17
N LEU A 27 -5.55 -1.75 -2.06
CA LEU A 27 -6.24 -1.32 -0.84
C LEU A 27 -7.53 -2.11 -0.58
N SER A 28 -8.21 -2.58 -1.62
CA SER A 28 -9.51 -3.26 -1.52
C SER A 28 -9.40 -4.75 -1.18
N ASP A 29 -8.22 -5.35 -1.39
CA ASP A 29 -8.00 -6.77 -1.11
C ASP A 29 -7.86 -7.01 0.41
N ASP A 30 -8.74 -7.83 0.99
CA ASP A 30 -8.81 -8.12 2.44
C ASP A 30 -7.79 -9.20 2.86
N GLU A 31 -7.12 -9.81 1.87
CA GLU A 31 -6.02 -10.75 2.09
C GLU A 31 -4.73 -10.04 2.52
N VAL A 32 -3.73 -10.84 2.94
CA VAL A 32 -2.40 -10.36 3.29
C VAL A 32 -1.89 -9.46 2.17
N LEU A 33 -1.79 -8.16 2.45
CA LEU A 33 -1.27 -7.17 1.50
C LEU A 33 0.03 -7.72 0.89
N GLN A 34 0.06 -7.86 -0.44
CA GLN A 34 1.29 -8.14 -1.15
C GLN A 34 2.18 -6.90 -1.08
N VAL A 35 2.96 -6.80 0.01
CA VAL A 35 3.79 -5.62 0.33
C VAL A 35 4.70 -5.26 -0.84
N GLU A 36 5.21 -6.25 -1.58
CA GLU A 36 6.02 -6.03 -2.78
C GLU A 36 5.23 -5.32 -3.88
N SER A 37 4.06 -5.83 -4.26
CA SER A 37 3.18 -5.21 -5.26
C SER A 37 2.74 -3.81 -4.86
N ALA A 38 2.42 -3.59 -3.57
CA ALA A 38 2.09 -2.28 -3.01
C ALA A 38 3.27 -1.31 -3.06
N THR A 39 4.47 -1.77 -2.76
CA THR A 39 5.69 -0.95 -2.82
C THR A 39 6.02 -0.59 -4.27
N HIS A 40 5.88 -1.52 -5.20
CA HIS A 40 6.13 -1.27 -6.62
C HIS A 40 5.14 -0.24 -7.18
N ALA A 41 3.84 -0.42 -6.95
CA ALA A 41 2.82 0.51 -7.42
C ALA A 41 2.98 1.92 -6.80
N HIS A 42 3.40 2.00 -5.53
CA HIS A 42 3.75 3.27 -4.90
C HIS A 42 4.93 3.96 -5.61
N ASN A 43 6.00 3.22 -5.91
CA ASN A 43 7.19 3.76 -6.55
C ASN A 43 6.94 4.22 -7.98
N ASP A 44 6.11 3.49 -8.73
CA ASP A 44 5.68 3.89 -10.08
C ASP A 44 4.91 5.21 -10.04
N LEU A 45 3.95 5.34 -9.10
CA LEU A 45 3.21 6.58 -8.91
C LEU A 45 4.13 7.73 -8.49
N ASP A 46 4.99 7.54 -7.49
CA ASP A 46 5.93 8.57 -7.03
C ASP A 46 6.87 9.04 -8.16
N SER A 47 7.39 8.12 -8.96
CA SER A 47 8.25 8.45 -10.10
C SER A 47 7.50 9.28 -11.14
N HIS A 48 6.29 8.87 -11.50
CA HIS A 48 5.46 9.60 -12.46
C HIS A 48 5.04 10.98 -11.97
N LEU A 49 4.65 11.11 -10.69
CA LEU A 49 4.31 12.39 -10.08
C LEU A 49 5.49 13.36 -10.11
N LYS A 50 6.69 12.88 -9.74
CA LYS A 50 7.92 13.68 -9.77
C LYS A 50 8.25 14.16 -11.18
N GLU A 51 8.18 13.28 -12.16
CA GLU A 51 8.42 13.66 -13.56
C GLU A 51 7.39 14.67 -14.07
N SER A 52 6.11 14.48 -13.74
CA SER A 52 5.03 15.33 -14.21
C SER A 52 5.12 16.73 -13.59
N ILE A 53 5.35 16.81 -12.28
CA ILE A 53 5.52 18.09 -11.55
C ILE A 53 6.81 18.80 -11.99
N ALA A 54 7.88 18.07 -12.29
CA ALA A 54 9.13 18.67 -12.78
C ALA A 54 8.99 19.25 -14.20
N LYS A 55 8.09 18.67 -15.02
CA LYS A 55 7.77 19.17 -16.37
C LYS A 55 6.82 20.36 -16.31
N ASP A 56 5.83 20.32 -15.42
CA ASP A 56 4.84 21.38 -15.21
C ASP A 56 4.38 21.39 -13.75
N GLU A 57 4.66 22.49 -13.02
CA GLU A 57 4.27 22.64 -11.62
C GLU A 57 2.74 22.69 -11.42
N ASN A 58 1.98 23.01 -12.49
CA ASN A 58 0.53 23.07 -12.49
C ASN A 58 -0.12 21.84 -13.15
N PHE A 59 0.66 20.78 -13.38
CA PHE A 59 0.19 19.56 -14.04
C PHE A 59 -1.02 18.92 -13.32
N TYR A 60 -1.06 19.05 -11.99
CA TYR A 60 -2.17 18.60 -11.16
C TYR A 60 -2.86 19.79 -10.50
N SER A 61 -4.19 19.77 -10.49
CA SER A 61 -4.98 20.67 -9.67
C SER A 61 -4.82 20.35 -8.18
N ALA A 62 -5.17 21.31 -7.31
CA ALA A 62 -5.16 21.10 -5.86
C ALA A 62 -6.04 19.89 -5.44
N ALA A 63 -7.20 19.73 -6.06
CA ALA A 63 -8.11 18.61 -5.77
C ALA A 63 -7.51 17.26 -6.17
N GLU A 64 -6.79 17.20 -7.28
CA GLU A 64 -6.08 15.98 -7.71
C GLU A 64 -4.96 15.63 -6.72
N LEU A 65 -4.17 16.62 -6.31
CA LEU A 65 -3.10 16.42 -5.33
C LEU A 65 -3.65 15.94 -3.98
N GLU A 66 -4.74 16.52 -3.49
CA GLU A 66 -5.39 16.08 -2.25
C GLU A 66 -5.82 14.61 -2.31
N LEU A 67 -6.43 14.20 -3.43
CA LEU A 67 -6.86 12.82 -3.64
C LEU A 67 -5.68 11.85 -3.72
N ILE A 68 -4.62 12.24 -4.43
CA ILE A 68 -3.40 11.43 -4.56
C ILE A 68 -2.72 11.27 -3.20
N ILE A 69 -2.61 12.35 -2.41
CA ILE A 69 -2.02 12.32 -1.06
C ILE A 69 -2.84 11.41 -0.13
N ASP A 70 -4.17 11.50 -0.14
CA ASP A 70 -5.04 10.64 0.66
C ASP A 70 -4.87 9.15 0.30
N LEU A 71 -4.78 8.83 -0.99
CA LEU A 71 -4.51 7.46 -1.46
C LEU A 71 -3.16 6.93 -0.96
N ILE A 72 -2.09 7.72 -1.10
CA ILE A 72 -0.75 7.36 -0.62
C ILE A 72 -0.75 7.17 0.90
N GLY A 73 -1.48 8.02 1.64
CA GLY A 73 -1.65 7.90 3.09
C GLY A 73 -2.31 6.59 3.50
N LYS A 74 -3.42 6.24 2.84
CA LYS A 74 -4.13 4.97 3.08
C LYS A 74 -3.25 3.75 2.79
N LEU A 75 -2.50 3.78 1.68
CA LEU A 75 -1.58 2.71 1.32
C LEU A 75 -0.47 2.54 2.37
N SER A 76 0.12 3.65 2.80
CA SER A 76 1.17 3.67 3.81
C SER A 76 0.70 3.04 5.13
N ALA A 77 -0.52 3.40 5.58
CA ALA A 77 -1.12 2.81 6.78
C ALA A 77 -1.32 1.29 6.65
N LYS A 78 -1.77 0.82 5.48
CA LYS A 78 -2.00 -0.60 5.22
C LYS A 78 -0.68 -1.39 5.18
N ILE A 79 0.37 -0.83 4.56
CA ILE A 79 1.73 -1.42 4.58
C ILE A 79 2.24 -1.55 6.01
N GLU A 80 2.06 -0.52 6.83
CA GLU A 80 2.53 -0.55 8.22
C GLU A 80 1.78 -1.60 9.05
N TYR A 81 0.47 -1.70 8.87
CA TYR A 81 -0.33 -2.75 9.48
C TYR A 81 0.13 -4.17 9.05
N ALA A 82 0.46 -4.36 7.78
CA ALA A 82 0.99 -5.63 7.28
C ALA A 82 2.35 -5.98 7.92
N LYS A 83 3.26 -5.01 8.05
CA LYS A 83 4.55 -5.20 8.75
C LYS A 83 4.35 -5.61 10.20
N GLN A 84 3.42 -4.96 10.91
CA GLN A 84 3.10 -5.28 12.30
C GLN A 84 2.61 -6.73 12.45
N GLN A 85 1.71 -7.19 11.57
CA GLN A 85 1.25 -8.58 11.58
C GLN A 85 2.38 -9.59 11.33
N VAL A 86 3.31 -9.27 10.43
CA VAL A 86 4.50 -10.11 10.18
C VAL A 86 5.38 -10.18 11.42
N ALA A 87 5.64 -9.04 12.07
CA ALA A 87 6.42 -8.98 13.30
C ALA A 87 5.80 -9.82 14.42
N GLU A 88 4.48 -9.73 14.63
CA GLU A 88 3.74 -10.53 15.61
C GLU A 88 3.82 -12.04 15.33
N LYS A 89 3.73 -12.44 14.05
CA LYS A 89 3.92 -13.84 13.62
C LYS A 89 5.34 -14.35 13.90
N ILE A 90 6.37 -13.51 13.72
CA ILE A 90 7.76 -13.87 14.02
C ILE A 90 7.94 -14.05 15.54
N ILE A 91 7.46 -13.08 16.34
CA ILE A 91 7.59 -13.12 17.81
C ILE A 91 6.84 -14.33 18.40
N SER A 92 5.62 -14.59 17.94
CA SER A 92 4.84 -15.75 18.40
C SER A 92 5.51 -17.09 18.06
N LYS A 93 6.07 -17.23 16.85
CA LYS A 93 6.86 -18.42 16.47
C LYS A 93 8.11 -18.59 17.33
N GLN A 94 8.83 -17.50 17.62
CA GLN A 94 10.01 -17.54 18.49
C GLN A 94 9.65 -17.97 19.92
N LYS A 95 8.56 -17.42 20.49
CA LYS A 95 8.06 -17.82 21.82
C LYS A 95 7.66 -19.30 21.86
N SER A 96 6.95 -19.78 20.83
CA SER A 96 6.56 -21.19 20.72
C SER A 96 7.78 -22.12 20.64
N ASN A 97 8.78 -21.79 19.83
CA ASN A 97 10.00 -22.59 19.71
C ASN A 97 10.81 -22.65 21.01
N ASN A 98 10.87 -21.54 21.74
CA ASN A 98 11.58 -21.50 23.02
C ASN A 98 10.89 -22.37 24.08
N ALA A 99 9.56 -22.35 24.14
CA ALA A 99 8.79 -23.24 25.01
C ALA A 99 9.04 -24.72 24.68
N VAL A 100 8.96 -25.12 23.39
CA VAL A 100 9.22 -26.50 22.95
C VAL A 100 10.64 -26.96 23.31
N ASN A 101 11.63 -26.09 23.18
CA ASN A 101 13.01 -26.41 23.54
C ASN A 101 13.22 -26.56 25.05
N GLN A 102 12.54 -25.77 25.88
CA GLN A 102 12.57 -25.95 27.34
C GLN A 102 11.95 -27.28 27.78
N TYR A 103 10.85 -27.69 27.15
CA TYR A 103 10.26 -29.02 27.43
C TYR A 103 11.20 -30.17 27.06
N LYS A 104 11.90 -30.08 25.91
CA LYS A 104 12.87 -31.10 25.47
C LYS A 104 14.16 -31.14 26.29
N ALA A 105 14.60 -30.01 26.84
CA ALA A 105 15.81 -29.94 27.66
C ALA A 105 15.59 -30.48 29.10
N ASN A 106 14.34 -30.52 29.56
CA ASN A 106 13.94 -30.99 30.89
C ASN A 106 13.32 -32.41 30.88
N SER A 107 13.36 -33.11 29.74
CA SER A 107 12.95 -34.52 29.57
C SER A 107 14.18 -35.40 29.35
#